data_AF-A0A7C9PZ56-F1
#
_entry.id   AF-A0A7C9PZ56-F1
#
_cell.length_a   1.000
_cell.length_b   1.000
_cell.length_c   1.000
_cell.angle_alpha   90.00
_cell.angle_beta   90.00
_cell.angle_gamma   90.00
#
_symmetry.space_group_name_H-M   'P 1'
#
loop_
_entity.id
_entity.type
_entity.pdbx_description
1 polymer ?
#
loop_
_entity_poly.entity_id
_entity_poly.type
_entity_poly.pdbx_seq_one_letter_code
_entity_poly.pdbx_strand_id
1 'polypeptide(L)' 'MQSVTVKIGSKCHQTLQELAAKSGESIQIILEKAIENYQRQLFLEEANQAFAALRNDPEAWQAEMAERSAWDVTLGDGLE' A
#
# COMPACT_ATOMS: atom_id res chain seq x y z
N MET A 1 -16.02 -17.11 -11.70
CA MET A 1 -15.65 -15.69 -11.79
C MET A 1 -15.97 -15.21 -13.20
N GLN A 2 -16.56 -14.03 -13.35
CA GLN A 2 -16.81 -13.45 -14.68
C GLN A 2 -15.51 -12.84 -15.20
N SER A 3 -15.13 -13.13 -16.44
CA SER A 3 -13.97 -12.52 -17.09
C SER A 3 -14.40 -11.27 -17.84
N VAL A 4 -13.60 -10.21 -17.69
CA VAL A 4 -13.78 -8.94 -18.41
C VAL A 4 -12.51 -8.70 -19.22
N THR A 5 -12.66 -8.20 -20.46
CA THR A 5 -11.52 -7.86 -21.31
C THR A 5 -11.22 -6.37 -21.20
N VAL A 6 -9.99 -6.03 -20.82
CA VAL A 6 -9.49 -4.65 -20.78
C VAL A 6 -8.51 -4.41 -21.92
N LYS A 7 -8.60 -3.24 -22.56
CA LYS A 7 -7.62 -2.84 -23.58
C LYS A 7 -6.38 -2.29 -22.89
N ILE A 8 -5.22 -2.85 -23.22
CA ILE A 8 -3.91 -2.38 -22.73
C ILE A 8 -2.98 -2.15 -23.92
N GLY A 9 -1.98 -1.28 -23.74
CA GLY A 9 -0.95 -1.07 -24.76
C GLY A 9 -0.11 -2.32 -24.99
N SER A 10 0.40 -2.49 -26.21
CA SER A 10 1.23 -3.65 -26.60
C SER A 10 2.47 -3.83 -25.70
N LYS A 11 3.13 -2.73 -25.33
CA LYS A 11 4.27 -2.75 -24.39
C LYS A 11 3.88 -3.27 -23.01
N CYS A 12 2.72 -2.87 -22.48
CA CYS A 12 2.24 -3.33 -21.18
C CYS A 12 1.94 -4.83 -21.21
N HIS A 13 1.29 -5.31 -22.28
CA HIS A 13 1.07 -6.74 -22.47
C HIS A 13 2.38 -7.53 -22.50
N GLN A 14 3.40 -7.05 -23.21
CA GLN A 14 4.72 -7.68 -23.24
C GLN A 14 5.37 -7.74 -21.85
N THR A 15 5.31 -6.64 -21.09
CA THR A 15 5.80 -6.63 -19.70
C THR A 15 5.06 -7.64 -18.82
N LEU A 16 3.74 -7.76 -18.95
CA LEU A 16 2.97 -8.77 -18.22
C LEU A 16 3.38 -10.20 -18.59
N GLN A 17 3.67 -10.46 -19.86
CA GLN A 17 4.18 -11.76 -20.31
C GLN A 17 5.56 -12.08 -19.72
N GLU A 18 6.47 -11.11 -19.69
CA GLU A 18 7.80 -11.27 -19.09
C GLU A 18 7.72 -11.52 -17.58
N LEU A 19 6.83 -10.82 -16.88
CA LEU A 19 6.59 -11.01 -15.45
C LEU A 19 5.98 -12.39 -15.15
N ALA A 20 5.01 -12.83 -15.96
CA ALA A 20 4.42 -14.16 -15.86
C ALA A 20 5.48 -15.25 -16.07
N ALA A 21 6.34 -15.11 -17.08
CA ALA A 21 7.43 -16.05 -17.34
C ALA A 21 8.44 -16.15 -16.18
N LYS A 22 8.75 -15.02 -15.52
CA LYS A 22 9.69 -14.98 -14.39
C LYS A 22 9.10 -15.51 -13.07
N SER A 23 7.82 -15.25 -12.82
CA SER A 23 7.14 -15.62 -11.58
C SER A 23 6.55 -17.03 -11.61
N GLY A 24 6.29 -17.57 -12.81
CA GLY A 24 5.51 -18.81 -12.98
C GLY A 24 4.00 -18.61 -12.77
N GLU A 25 3.55 -17.36 -12.62
CA GLU A 25 2.15 -17.02 -12.37
C GLU A 25 1.43 -16.61 -13.66
N SER A 26 0.11 -16.69 -13.67
CA SER A 26 -0.67 -16.24 -14.83
C SER A 26 -0.66 -14.71 -14.93
N ILE A 27 -0.82 -14.18 -16.14
CA ILE A 27 -0.95 -12.73 -16.39
C ILE A 27 -2.07 -12.11 -15.54
N GLN A 28 -3.16 -12.85 -15.31
CA GLN A 28 -4.26 -12.39 -14.46
C GLN A 28 -3.79 -12.16 -13.02
N ILE A 29 -3.10 -13.13 -12.42
CA ILE A 29 -2.61 -12.99 -11.04
C ILE A 29 -1.58 -11.85 -10.94
N ILE A 30 -0.70 -11.71 -11.93
CA ILE A 30 0.25 -10.60 -11.98
C ILE A 30 -0.47 -9.25 -12.04
N LEU A 31 -1.53 -9.15 -12.85
CA LEU A 31 -2.34 -7.95 -12.95
C LEU A 31 -3.07 -7.63 -11.63
N GLU A 32 -3.66 -8.64 -10.98
CA GLU A 32 -4.30 -8.51 -9.67
C GLU A 32 -3.31 -7.99 -8.61
N LYS A 33 -2.11 -8.58 -8.56
CA LYS A 33 -1.03 -8.13 -7.66
C LYS A 33 -0.58 -6.70 -7.95
N ALA A 34 -0.46 -6.33 -9.23
CA ALA A 34 -0.07 -4.98 -9.61
C ALA A 34 -1.11 -3.93 -9.19
N ILE A 35 -2.39 -4.25 -9.35
CA ILE A 35 -3.50 -3.38 -8.93
C ILE A 35 -3.52 -3.24 -7.41
N GLU A 36 -3.41 -4.34 -6.67
CA GLU A 36 -3.37 -4.33 -5.20
C GLU A 36 -2.20 -3.49 -4.68
N ASN A 37 -1.01 -3.66 -5.26
CA ASN A 37 0.16 -2.86 -4.88
C ASN A 37 -0.06 -1.36 -5.14
N TYR A 38 -0.67 -1.00 -6.26
CA TYR A 38 -0.98 0.39 -6.56
C TYR A 38 -2.02 0.98 -5.59
N GLN A 39 -3.05 0.21 -5.22
CA GLN A 39 -4.03 0.63 -4.21
C GLN A 39 -3.37 0.86 -2.84
N ARG A 40 -2.50 -0.07 -2.40
CA ARG A 40 -1.73 0.10 -1.16
C ARG A 40 -0.83 1.31 -1.19
N GLN A 41 -0.18 1.56 -2.32
CA GLN A 41 0.66 2.74 -2.50
C GLN A 41 -0.16 4.02 -2.32
N LEU A 42 -1.28 4.16 -3.03
CA LEU A 42 -2.15 5.34 -2.92
C LEU A 42 -2.65 5.53 -1.48
N PHE A 43 -3.07 4.46 -0.82
CA PHE A 43 -3.51 4.52 0.57
C PHE A 43 -2.41 5.04 1.51
N LEU A 44 -1.17 4.55 1.37
CA LEU A 44 -0.05 5.02 2.16
C LEU A 44 0.35 6.47 1.83
N GLU A 45 0.25 6.87 0.57
CA GLU A 45 0.48 8.26 0.15
C GLU A 45 -0.53 9.22 0.81
N GLU A 46 -1.82 8.86 0.81
CA GLU A 46 -2.88 9.62 1.48
C GLU A 46 -2.66 9.70 2.99
N ALA A 47 -2.34 8.56 3.64
CA ALA A 47 -2.05 8.52 5.07
C ALA A 47 -0.84 9.41 5.43
N ASN A 48 0.23 9.35 4.63
CA ASN A 48 1.42 10.18 4.83
C ASN A 48 1.11 11.67 4.67
N GLN A 49 0.28 12.04 3.68
CA GLN A 49 -0.16 13.42 3.51
C GLN A 49 -1.00 13.89 4.72
N ALA A 50 -1.90 13.06 5.23
CA ALA A 50 -2.68 13.37 6.42
C ALA A 50 -1.78 13.57 7.66
N PHE A 51 -0.79 12.70 7.88
CA PHE A 51 0.19 12.87 8.96
C PHE A 51 1.09 14.10 8.78
N ALA A 52 1.46 14.44 7.55
CA ALA A 52 2.21 15.66 7.26
C ALA A 52 1.39 16.91 7.56
N ALA A 53 0.10 16.92 7.22
CA ALA A 53 -0.83 17.98 7.58
C ALA A 53 -1.01 18.09 9.10
N LEU A 54 -1.20 16.96 9.78
CA LEU A 54 -1.30 16.88 11.25
C LEU A 54 -0.06 17.47 11.93
N ARG A 55 1.15 17.15 11.45
CA ARG A 55 2.41 17.69 12.00
C ARG A 55 2.54 19.22 11.87
N ASN A 56 1.87 19.82 10.89
CA ASN A 56 1.87 21.27 10.70
C ASN A 56 0.87 21.98 11.61
N ASP A 57 0.04 21.24 12.36
CA ASP A 57 -0.83 21.74 13.43
C ASP A 57 -0.21 21.40 14.80
N PRO A 58 0.43 22.37 15.49
CA PRO A 58 1.14 22.08 16.74
C PRO A 58 0.26 21.52 17.86
N GLU A 59 -1.01 21.93 17.94
CA GLU A 59 -1.92 21.47 18.99
C GLU A 59 -2.35 20.02 18.72
N ALA A 60 -2.77 19.74 17.50
CA ALA A 60 -3.15 18.39 17.09
C ALA A 60 -1.95 17.42 17.11
N TRP A 61 -0.76 17.89 16.74
CA TRP A 61 0.47 17.09 16.82
C TRP A 61 0.86 16.76 18.27
N GLN A 62 0.71 17.71 19.19
CA GLN A 62 0.97 17.45 20.61
C GLN A 62 -0.01 16.42 21.18
N ALA A 63 -1.28 16.47 20.78
CA ALA A 63 -2.28 15.49 21.18
C ALA A 63 -1.93 14.07 20.67
N GLU A 64 -1.55 13.93 19.39
CA GLU A 64 -1.15 12.63 18.83
C GLU A 64 0.11 12.07 19.50
N MET A 65 1.11 12.92 19.79
CA MET A 65 2.31 12.51 20.53
C MET A 65 2.00 12.05 21.96
N ALA A 66 1.09 12.74 22.65
CA ALA A 66 0.66 12.35 23.99
C ALA A 66 -0.07 10.99 23.96
N GLU A 67 -0.95 10.77 22.99
CA GLU A 67 -1.60 9.47 22.77
C GLU A 67 -0.56 8.38 22.49
N ARG A 68 0.33 8.60 21.51
CA ARG A 68 1.38 7.64 21.14
C ARG A 68 2.25 7.25 22.33
N SER A 69 2.67 8.22 23.14
CA SER A 69 3.45 7.95 24.36
C SER A 69 2.68 7.15 25.40
N ALA A 70 1.35 7.29 25.48
CA ALA A 70 0.53 6.47 26.37
C ALA A 70 0.46 5.01 25.92
N TRP A 71 0.53 4.75 24.61
CA TRP A 71 0.57 3.40 24.04
C TRP A 71 1.94 2.72 24.14
N ASP A 72 3.04 3.48 24.24
CA ASP A 72 4.40 2.92 24.33
C ASP A 72 4.59 1.97 25.54
N VAL A 73 3.73 2.03 26.56
CA VAL A 73 3.77 1.11 27.71
C VAL A 73 3.57 -0.35 27.33
N THR A 74 2.87 -0.63 26.21
CA THR A 74 2.62 -2.00 25.71
C THR A 74 3.67 -2.46 24.69
N LEU A 75 4.70 -1.67 24.41
CA LEU A 75 5.69 -1.97 23.37
C LEU A 75 6.47 -3.27 23.66
N GLY A 76 6.66 -3.59 24.94
CA GLY A 76 7.40 -4.78 25.40
C GLY A 76 6.54 -6.05 25.52
N ASP A 77 5.23 -5.95 25.34
CA ASP A 77 4.32 -7.06 25.60
C ASP A 77 4.56 -8.23 24.63
N GLY A 78 4.83 -9.42 25.18
CA GLY A 78 5.01 -10.65 24.39
C GLY A 78 6.41 -10.83 23.76
N LEU A 79 7.42 -10.08 24.22
CA LEU A 79 8.82 -10.23 23.78
C LEU A 79 9.66 -11.21 24.62
N GLU A 80 9.03 -12.06 25.46
CA GLU A 80 9.68 -13.20 26.14
C GLU A 80 9.79 -14.45 25.25
#